data_AF-A0A9W6Z934-F1
#
_entry.id   AF-A0A9W6Z934-F1
#
_cell.length_a   1.000
_cell.length_b   1.000
_cell.length_c   1.000
_cell.angle_alpha   90.00
_cell.angle_beta   90.00
_cell.angle_gamma   90.00
#
_symmetry.space_group_name_H-M   'P 1'
#
loop_
_entity.id
_entity.type
_entity.pdbx_description
1 polymer ?
#
loop_
_entity_poly.entity_id
_entity_poly.type
_entity_poly.pdbx_seq_one_letter_code
_entity_poly.pdbx_strand_id
1 'polypeptide(L)'
;MMNMACVAFACHYNGVKYYVELKDRTVNKYSKIMGLGNLTVLMVFFCMMFFGASAFGGASQPLILNNFHPTADLGASFARGLVGCAIISGYPLMFTGLKSGERARDGTRRHGVLHKQTTIRLTNPNRSSRSKAVHDLLKIESSPKFTKDCISLAMLAAITVTATFVTEHELGPLLGVVGALFGSAVVYIIPAMWNLRVAEQMPFFKGERTANVLLGLGGEMQWGADEGKGALHNYIHEHAGV
;
A
#
# COMPACT_ATOMS: atom_id res chain seq x y z
N MET A 1 -7.45 4.81 19.26
CA MET A 1 -6.00 4.53 19.39
C MET A 1 -5.54 3.43 18.44
N MET A 2 -6.23 2.28 18.34
CA MET A 2 -5.82 1.18 17.45
C MET A 2 -5.69 1.58 15.97
N ASN A 3 -6.52 2.50 15.47
CA ASN A 3 -6.44 3.00 14.10
C ASN A 3 -5.13 3.75 13.78
N MET A 4 -4.52 4.43 14.77
CA MET A 4 -3.24 5.13 14.56
C MET A 4 -2.08 4.17 14.40
N ALA A 5 -2.13 3.03 15.10
CA ALA A 5 -1.12 1.98 14.94
C ALA A 5 -1.09 1.45 13.51
N CYS A 6 -2.24 1.43 12.82
CA CYS A 6 -2.28 1.01 11.43
C CYS A 6 -1.46 1.90 10.49
N VAL A 7 -1.44 3.22 10.72
CA VAL A 7 -0.59 4.14 9.94
C VAL A 7 0.87 3.92 10.26
N ALA A 8 1.20 3.70 11.54
CA ALA A 8 2.57 3.47 11.99
C ALA A 8 3.20 2.21 11.37
N PHE A 9 2.39 1.19 11.10
CA PHE A 9 2.83 -0.06 10.45
C PHE A 9 2.45 -0.15 8.96
N ALA A 10 2.22 1.00 8.30
CA ALA A 10 1.84 1.05 6.89
C ALA A 10 3.02 0.82 5.92
N CYS A 11 3.87 -0.19 6.13
CA CYS A 11 4.97 -0.51 5.20
C CYS A 11 4.50 -1.28 3.94
N HIS A 12 3.27 -1.77 3.95
CA HIS A 12 2.69 -2.68 2.96
C HIS A 12 2.72 -2.15 1.53
N TYR A 13 2.54 -0.85 1.31
CA TYR A 13 2.51 -0.26 -0.04
C TYR A 13 3.86 -0.32 -0.77
N ASN A 14 4.97 -0.38 -0.03
CA ASN A 14 6.31 -0.54 -0.60
C ASN A 14 6.78 -2.00 -0.63
N GLY A 15 6.03 -2.94 -0.05
CA GLY A 15 6.47 -4.32 0.14
C GLY A 15 6.85 -5.03 -1.17
N VAL A 16 6.07 -4.84 -2.23
CA VAL A 16 6.35 -5.44 -3.55
C VAL A 16 7.67 -4.93 -4.13
N LYS A 17 7.96 -3.63 -3.96
CA LYS A 17 9.21 -3.02 -4.43
C LYS A 17 10.40 -3.58 -3.65
N TYR A 18 10.29 -3.66 -2.32
CA TYR A 18 11.32 -4.26 -1.48
C TYR A 18 11.57 -5.73 -1.80
N TYR A 19 10.53 -6.49 -2.15
CA TYR A 19 10.67 -7.88 -2.56
C TYR A 19 11.45 -8.03 -3.88
N VAL A 20 11.19 -7.16 -4.85
CA VAL A 20 11.84 -7.20 -6.17
C VAL A 20 13.29 -6.73 -6.11
N GLU A 21 13.60 -5.75 -5.24
CA GLU A 21 14.95 -5.25 -5.01
C GLU A 21 15.80 -6.16 -4.11
N LEU A 22 15.19 -7.15 -3.46
CA LEU A 22 15.89 -8.08 -2.57
C LEU A 22 16.78 -9.05 -3.35
N LYS A 23 18.08 -9.02 -3.07
CA LYS A 23 19.05 -9.98 -3.60
C LYS A 23 18.69 -11.41 -3.15
N ASP A 24 18.67 -12.36 -4.09
CA ASP A 24 18.27 -13.76 -3.89
C ASP A 24 16.84 -13.89 -3.33
N ARG A 25 15.87 -13.43 -4.13
CA ARG A 25 14.45 -13.35 -3.75
C ARG A 25 13.89 -14.73 -3.41
N THR A 26 13.50 -14.91 -2.14
CA THR A 26 12.68 -16.04 -1.69
C THR A 26 11.64 -15.51 -0.71
N VAL A 27 10.45 -16.12 -0.72
CA VAL A 27 9.35 -15.73 0.19
C VAL A 27 9.79 -15.88 1.65
N ASN A 28 10.50 -16.97 1.97
CA ASN A 28 10.98 -17.23 3.33
C ASN A 28 11.98 -16.18 3.82
N LYS A 29 12.90 -15.72 2.96
CA LYS A 29 13.87 -14.66 3.31
C LYS A 29 13.16 -13.32 3.49
N TYR A 30 12.24 -12.98 2.60
CA TYR A 30 11.47 -11.75 2.69
C TYR A 30 10.63 -11.70 3.97
N SER A 31 9.91 -12.77 4.31
CA SER A 31 9.11 -12.84 5.54
C SER A 31 9.96 -12.70 6.81
N LYS A 32 11.15 -13.30 6.84
CA LYS A 32 12.10 -13.14 7.97
C LYS A 32 12.58 -11.70 8.12
N ILE A 33 12.99 -11.06 7.01
CA ILE A 33 13.49 -9.68 7.02
C ILE A 33 12.37 -8.71 7.40
N MET A 34 11.16 -8.90 6.85
CA MET A 34 10.02 -8.07 7.21
C MET A 34 9.57 -8.27 8.66
N GLY A 35 9.54 -9.51 9.15
CA GLY A 35 9.23 -9.80 10.54
C GLY A 35 10.22 -9.13 11.49
N LEU A 36 11.52 -9.22 11.20
CA LEU A 36 12.56 -8.55 11.98
C LEU A 36 12.43 -7.02 11.93
N GLY A 37 12.18 -6.45 10.76
CA GLY A 37 11.97 -5.00 10.62
C GLY A 37 10.76 -4.52 11.41
N ASN A 38 9.64 -5.24 11.34
CA ASN A 38 8.43 -4.91 12.07
C ASN A 38 8.61 -5.02 13.59
N LEU A 39 9.38 -6.02 14.05
CA LEU A 39 9.73 -6.17 15.46
C LEU A 39 10.59 -5.01 15.96
N THR A 40 11.60 -4.59 15.19
CA THR A 40 12.45 -3.44 15.56
C THR A 40 11.61 -2.16 15.69
N VAL A 41 10.70 -1.91 14.74
CA VAL A 41 9.80 -0.75 14.79
C VAL A 41 8.85 -0.83 15.99
N LEU A 42 8.29 -2.01 16.27
CA LEU A 42 7.45 -2.24 17.44
C LEU A 42 8.20 -1.94 18.75
N MET A 43 9.45 -2.38 18.86
CA MET A 43 10.29 -2.10 20.03
C MET A 43 10.56 -0.61 20.23
N VAL A 44 10.87 0.12 19.15
CA VAL A 44 11.07 1.58 19.21
C VAL A 44 9.80 2.29 19.66
N PHE A 45 8.64 1.92 19.10
CA PHE A 45 7.36 2.48 19.54
C PHE A 45 7.01 2.13 20.99
N PHE A 46 7.28 0.89 21.42
CA PHE A 46 7.05 0.47 22.80
C PHE A 46 7.93 1.25 23.78
N CYS A 47 9.21 1.43 23.48
CA CYS A 47 10.11 2.26 24.27
C CYS A 47 9.61 3.71 24.35
N MET A 48 9.25 4.32 23.22
CA MET A 48 8.70 5.68 23.21
C MET A 48 7.40 5.79 24.01
N MET A 49 6.53 4.78 23.95
CA MET A 49 5.30 4.73 24.74
C MET A 49 5.58 4.61 26.23
N PHE A 50 6.51 3.75 26.64
CA PHE A 50 6.87 3.56 28.05
C PHE A 50 7.45 4.86 28.64
N PHE A 51 8.44 5.45 27.97
CA PHE A 51 9.03 6.71 28.44
C PHE A 51 8.04 7.87 28.39
N GLY A 52 7.24 7.98 27.32
CA GLY A 52 6.23 9.02 27.19
C GLY A 52 5.15 8.95 28.27
N ALA A 53 4.65 7.74 28.58
CA ALA A 53 3.70 7.52 29.66
C ALA A 53 4.30 7.81 31.04
N SER A 54 5.58 7.45 31.25
CA SER A 54 6.27 7.74 32.51
C SER A 54 6.52 9.24 32.74
N ALA A 55 6.77 10.00 31.67
CA ALA A 55 7.09 11.43 31.75
C ALA A 55 5.84 12.33 31.88
N PHE A 56 4.74 12.00 31.18
CA PHE A 56 3.56 12.87 31.07
C PHE A 56 2.28 12.27 31.63
N GLY A 57 2.27 10.97 31.91
CA GLY A 57 1.09 10.26 32.41
C GLY A 57 -0.14 10.49 31.52
N GLY A 58 -1.28 10.79 32.16
CA GLY A 58 -2.57 11.00 31.49
C GLY A 58 -2.72 12.35 30.77
N ALA A 59 -1.76 13.28 30.90
CA ALA A 59 -1.82 14.59 30.25
C ALA A 59 -1.18 14.61 28.84
N SER A 60 -0.69 13.46 28.35
CA SER A 60 0.06 13.38 27.10
C SER A 60 -0.78 13.80 25.88
N GLN A 61 -0.38 14.89 25.23
CA GLN A 61 -0.90 15.27 23.91
C GLN A 61 -0.49 14.28 22.80
N PRO A 62 -1.28 14.13 21.71
CA PRO A 62 -0.96 13.25 20.58
C PRO A 62 0.40 13.53 19.93
N LEU A 63 0.79 14.81 19.88
CA LEU A 63 2.15 15.22 19.55
C LEU A 63 2.91 15.41 20.87
N ILE A 64 3.76 14.44 21.24
CA ILE A 64 4.36 14.43 22.58
C ILE A 64 5.27 15.64 22.83
N LEU A 65 5.86 16.20 21.76
CA LEU A 65 6.69 17.39 21.81
C LEU A 65 5.89 18.64 22.25
N ASN A 66 4.57 18.65 22.12
CA ASN A 66 3.74 19.77 22.59
C ASN A 66 3.56 19.80 24.10
N ASN A 67 3.91 18.73 24.82
CA ASN A 67 3.88 18.71 26.27
C ASN A 67 5.10 19.41 26.91
N PHE A 68 6.16 19.69 26.13
CA PHE A 68 7.36 20.38 26.59
C PHE A 68 7.27 21.90 26.36
N HIS A 69 7.91 22.69 27.22
CA HIS A 69 7.85 24.14 27.12
C HIS A 69 8.57 24.63 25.84
N PRO A 70 8.01 25.56 25.05
CA PRO A 70 8.56 25.95 23.75
C PRO A 70 9.98 26.53 23.81
N THR A 71 10.31 27.24 24.89
CA THR A 71 11.57 27.99 25.02
C THR A 71 12.49 27.53 26.14
N ALA A 72 12.01 26.69 27.06
CA ALA A 72 12.83 26.23 28.19
C ALA A 72 13.56 24.90 27.88
N ASP A 73 12.98 24.08 27.01
CA ASP A 73 13.51 22.76 26.68
C ASP A 73 14.23 22.76 25.33
N LEU A 74 15.55 23.04 25.35
CA LEU A 74 16.39 23.06 24.15
C LEU A 74 16.32 21.72 23.38
N GLY A 75 16.28 20.61 24.11
CA GLY A 75 16.17 19.26 23.53
C GLY A 75 14.84 19.04 22.78
N ALA A 76 13.73 19.55 23.32
CA ALA A 76 12.44 19.47 22.66
C ALA A 76 12.42 20.32 21.38
N SER A 77 13.03 21.51 21.40
CA SER A 77 13.16 22.37 20.22
C SER A 77 14.04 21.75 19.13
N PHE A 78 15.13 21.07 19.50
CA PHE A 78 15.93 20.29 18.55
C PHE A 78 15.13 19.12 17.96
N ALA A 79 14.39 18.39 18.78
CA ALA A 79 13.52 17.30 18.32
C ALA A 79 12.43 17.80 17.36
N ARG A 80 11.83 18.98 17.59
CA ARG A 80 10.86 19.61 16.67
C ARG A 80 11.51 19.86 15.31
N GLY A 81 12.74 20.38 15.30
CA GLY A 81 13.54 20.57 14.09
C GLY A 81 13.77 19.26 13.32
N LEU A 82 14.20 18.20 14.02
CA LEU A 82 14.40 16.88 13.42
C LEU A 82 13.13 16.27 12.86
N VAL A 83 12.00 16.39 13.55
CA VAL A 83 10.69 15.95 13.07
C VAL A 83 10.31 16.73 11.81
N GLY A 84 10.56 18.05 11.77
CA GLY A 84 10.38 18.87 10.58
C GLY A 84 11.21 18.37 9.40
N CYS A 85 12.50 18.11 9.60
CA CYS A 85 13.37 17.53 8.57
C CYS A 85 12.89 16.15 8.10
N ALA A 86 12.44 15.30 9.02
CA ALA A 86 11.90 13.98 8.71
C ALA A 86 10.65 14.09 7.82
N ILE A 87 9.71 14.97 8.16
CA ILE A 87 8.49 15.19 7.36
C ILE A 87 8.85 15.70 5.95
N ILE A 88 9.76 16.68 5.84
CA ILE A 88 10.22 17.20 4.55
C ILE A 88 10.85 16.10 3.70
N SER A 89 11.67 15.23 4.30
CA SER A 89 12.30 14.11 3.61
C SER A 89 11.31 12.99 3.22
N GLY A 90 10.24 12.80 4.00
CA GLY A 90 9.19 11.81 3.74
C GLY A 90 8.25 12.20 2.59
N TYR A 91 8.07 13.51 2.35
CA TYR A 91 7.17 14.01 1.32
C TYR A 91 7.56 13.55 -0.11
N PRO A 92 8.82 13.66 -0.57
CA PRO A 92 9.25 13.10 -1.86
C PRO A 92 9.00 11.59 -1.96
N LEU A 93 9.24 10.83 -0.89
CA LEU A 93 9.01 9.39 -0.86
C LEU A 93 7.54 9.03 -1.10
N MET A 94 6.61 9.66 -0.38
CA MET A 94 5.17 9.44 -0.59
C MET A 94 4.73 9.86 -1.99
N PHE A 95 5.23 11.00 -2.49
CA PHE A 95 4.89 11.49 -3.82
C PHE A 95 5.37 10.56 -4.94
N THR A 96 6.56 9.95 -4.78
CA THR A 96 7.02 8.92 -5.73
C THR A 96 6.15 7.66 -5.71
N GLY A 97 5.60 7.28 -4.55
CA GLY A 97 4.63 6.19 -4.42
C GLY A 97 3.35 6.48 -5.21
N LEU A 98 2.76 7.67 -5.03
CA LEU A 98 1.57 8.11 -5.77
C LEU A 98 1.81 8.10 -7.29
N LYS A 99 2.94 8.68 -7.72
CA LYS A 99 3.34 8.70 -9.14
C LYS A 99 3.58 7.30 -9.72
N SER A 100 4.04 6.36 -8.90
CA SER A 100 4.22 4.96 -9.32
C SER A 100 2.87 4.26 -9.53
N GLY A 101 1.86 4.56 -8.70
CA GLY A 101 0.49 4.08 -8.89
C GLY A 101 -0.14 4.59 -10.19
N GLU A 102 0.05 5.88 -10.50
CA GLU A 102 -0.41 6.45 -11.76
C GLU A 102 0.26 5.81 -12.98
N ARG A 103 1.58 5.59 -12.92
CA ARG A 103 2.32 4.88 -13.98
C ARG A 103 1.85 3.44 -14.15
N ALA A 104 1.53 2.75 -13.06
CA ALA A 104 0.98 1.40 -13.12
C ALA A 104 -0.38 1.38 -13.82
N ARG A 105 -1.27 2.33 -13.49
CA ARG A 105 -2.57 2.49 -14.17
C ARG A 105 -2.41 2.82 -15.66
N ASP A 106 -1.43 3.64 -16.01
CA ASP A 106 -1.10 3.99 -17.40
C ASP A 106 -0.53 2.77 -18.15
N GLY A 107 0.33 1.98 -17.51
CA GLY A 107 0.87 0.73 -18.05
C GLY A 107 -0.20 -0.31 -18.37
N THR A 108 -1.18 -0.49 -17.48
CA THR A 108 -2.32 -1.39 -17.72
C THR A 108 -3.20 -0.90 -18.88
N ARG A 109 -3.42 0.43 -18.99
CA ARG A 109 -4.12 1.01 -20.15
C ARG A 109 -3.36 0.75 -21.46
N ARG A 110 -2.04 0.93 -21.46
CA ARG A 110 -1.17 0.67 -22.62
C ARG A 110 -1.21 -0.78 -23.08
N HIS A 111 -1.12 -1.74 -22.15
CA HIS A 111 -1.21 -3.15 -22.49
C HIS A 111 -2.55 -3.52 -23.12
N GLY A 112 -3.66 -2.97 -22.62
CA GLY A 112 -4.99 -3.18 -23.21
C GLY A 112 -5.11 -2.60 -24.63
N VAL A 113 -4.51 -1.43 -24.88
CA VAL A 113 -4.49 -0.80 -26.21
C VAL A 113 -3.62 -1.60 -27.18
N LEU A 114 -2.44 -2.06 -26.75
CA LEU A 114 -1.55 -2.92 -27.55
C LEU A 114 -2.24 -4.23 -27.95
N HIS A 115 -2.96 -4.86 -27.02
CA HIS A 115 -3.71 -6.07 -27.33
C HIS A 115 -4.80 -5.79 -28.38
N LYS A 116 -5.56 -4.71 -28.23
CA LYS A 116 -6.58 -4.31 -29.23
C LYS A 116 -5.96 -3.97 -30.58
N GLN A 117 -4.80 -3.32 -30.60
CA GLN A 117 -4.07 -3.00 -31.83
C GLN A 117 -3.59 -4.27 -32.55
N THR A 118 -3.08 -5.27 -31.81
CA THR A 118 -2.71 -6.57 -32.36
C THR A 118 -3.94 -7.32 -32.88
N THR A 119 -5.05 -7.31 -32.16
CA THR A 119 -6.32 -7.92 -32.62
C THR A 119 -6.80 -7.27 -33.91
N ILE A 120 -6.87 -5.93 -33.99
CA ILE A 120 -7.29 -5.19 -35.19
C ILE A 120 -6.35 -5.46 -36.39
N ARG A 121 -5.06 -5.67 -36.14
CA ARG A 121 -4.09 -6.06 -37.18
C ARG A 121 -4.33 -7.47 -37.72
N LEU A 122 -4.90 -8.37 -36.92
CA LEU A 122 -5.15 -9.76 -37.32
C LEU A 122 -6.54 -9.95 -37.96
N THR A 123 -7.57 -9.23 -37.49
CA THR A 123 -8.95 -9.41 -37.99
C THR A 123 -9.32 -8.53 -39.18
N ASN A 124 -8.65 -7.40 -39.42
CA ASN A 124 -9.03 -6.49 -40.51
C ASN A 124 -8.00 -6.48 -41.65
N PRO A 125 -8.28 -7.09 -42.82
CA PRO A 125 -7.37 -7.11 -43.96
C PRO A 125 -7.24 -5.74 -44.66
N ASN A 126 -8.19 -4.82 -44.44
CA ASN A 126 -8.21 -3.53 -45.11
C ASN A 126 -7.31 -2.49 -44.41
N ARG A 127 -6.26 -2.04 -45.10
CA ARG A 127 -5.23 -1.12 -44.55
C ARG A 127 -5.80 0.24 -44.15
N SER A 128 -6.82 0.76 -44.83
CA SER A 128 -7.36 2.11 -44.55
C SER A 128 -8.17 2.15 -43.26
N SER A 129 -9.04 1.16 -43.04
CA SER A 129 -9.83 1.02 -41.80
C SER A 129 -8.94 0.72 -40.60
N ARG A 130 -7.86 -0.04 -40.80
CA ARG A 130 -6.85 -0.31 -39.77
C ARG A 130 -6.15 0.98 -39.32
N SER A 131 -5.77 1.86 -40.25
CA SER A 131 -5.09 3.11 -39.92
C SER A 131 -5.95 4.03 -39.06
N LYS A 132 -7.24 4.17 -39.41
CA LYS A 132 -8.20 4.99 -38.63
C LYS A 132 -8.39 4.42 -37.22
N ALA A 133 -8.63 3.12 -37.08
CA ALA A 133 -8.83 2.48 -35.78
C ALA A 133 -7.60 2.59 -34.86
N VAL A 134 -6.39 2.48 -35.43
CA VAL A 134 -5.15 2.66 -34.66
C VAL A 134 -4.94 4.13 -34.27
N HIS A 135 -5.24 5.07 -35.16
CA HIS A 135 -5.15 6.50 -34.87
C HIS A 135 -6.12 6.93 -33.76
N ASP A 136 -7.35 6.41 -33.76
CA ASP A 136 -8.34 6.69 -32.70
C ASP A 136 -7.90 6.11 -31.35
N LEU A 137 -7.29 4.92 -31.34
CA LEU A 137 -6.72 4.33 -30.12
C LEU A 137 -5.53 5.15 -29.58
N LEU A 138 -4.66 5.67 -30.45
CA LEU A 138 -3.54 6.52 -30.05
C LEU A 138 -4.00 7.88 -29.49
N LYS A 139 -5.10 8.43 -30.01
CA LYS A 139 -5.70 9.66 -29.50
C LYS A 139 -6.31 9.48 -28.09
N ILE A 140 -6.75 8.26 -27.76
CA ILE A 140 -7.23 7.89 -26.41
C ILE A 140 -6.04 7.71 -25.43
N GLU A 141 -4.88 7.25 -25.92
CA GLU A 141 -3.66 7.08 -25.11
C GLU A 141 -2.94 8.39 -24.82
N SER A 142 -3.05 9.40 -25.68
CA SER A 142 -2.44 10.72 -25.46
C SER A 142 -3.17 11.52 -24.38
N SER A 143 -3.17 11.03 -23.15
CA SER A 143 -3.49 11.84 -21.99
C SER A 143 -2.45 12.97 -21.90
N PRO A 144 -2.87 14.25 -21.94
CA PRO A 144 -1.92 15.35 -21.93
C PRO A 144 -1.17 15.35 -20.59
N LYS A 145 0.16 15.47 -20.66
CA LYS A 145 1.06 15.55 -19.47
C LYS A 145 0.54 16.57 -18.44
N PHE A 146 -0.09 17.64 -18.95
CA PHE A 146 -0.76 18.68 -18.18
C PHE A 146 -1.80 18.17 -17.16
N THR A 147 -2.64 17.19 -17.50
CA THR A 147 -3.66 16.66 -16.57
C THR A 147 -3.02 15.98 -15.36
N LYS A 148 -1.84 15.35 -15.54
CA LYS A 148 -1.12 14.65 -14.47
C LYS A 148 -0.49 15.63 -13.48
N ASP A 149 0.07 16.73 -13.99
CA ASP A 149 0.63 17.80 -13.17
C ASP A 149 -0.48 18.57 -12.43
N CYS A 150 -1.65 18.77 -13.05
CA CYS A 150 -2.82 19.37 -12.39
C CYS A 150 -3.34 18.53 -11.22
N ILE A 151 -3.40 17.19 -11.34
CA ILE A 151 -3.82 16.31 -10.24
C ILE A 151 -2.84 16.41 -9.07
N SER A 152 -1.54 16.37 -9.35
CA SER A 152 -0.50 16.53 -8.34
C SER A 152 -0.59 17.88 -7.61
N LEU A 153 -0.82 18.96 -8.37
CA LEU A 153 -0.99 20.31 -7.83
C LEU A 153 -2.27 20.43 -7.00
N ALA A 154 -3.38 19.84 -7.45
CA ALA A 154 -4.64 19.81 -6.72
C ALA A 154 -4.52 19.03 -5.40
N MET A 155 -3.82 17.90 -5.40
CA MET A 155 -3.54 17.13 -4.20
C MET A 155 -2.67 17.92 -3.21
N LEU A 156 -1.62 18.58 -3.69
CA LEU A 156 -0.78 19.44 -2.84
C LEU A 156 -1.58 20.62 -2.29
N ALA A 157 -2.39 21.28 -3.10
CA ALA A 157 -3.25 22.38 -2.67
C ALA A 157 -4.26 21.92 -1.60
N ALA A 158 -4.87 20.76 -1.78
CA ALA A 158 -5.77 20.18 -0.78
C ALA A 158 -5.05 19.93 0.55
N ILE A 159 -3.85 19.34 0.54
CA ILE A 159 -3.05 19.11 1.76
C ILE A 159 -2.70 20.44 2.44
N THR A 160 -2.26 21.44 1.68
CA THR A 160 -1.92 22.77 2.22
C THR A 160 -3.14 23.45 2.83
N VAL A 161 -4.30 23.37 2.17
CA VAL A 161 -5.56 23.91 2.69
C VAL A 161 -5.94 23.19 3.99
N THR A 162 -5.92 21.85 4.02
CA THR A 162 -6.19 21.10 5.25
C THR A 162 -5.21 21.47 6.36
N ALA A 163 -3.92 21.65 6.06
CA ALA A 163 -2.93 22.08 7.04
C ALA A 163 -3.20 23.47 7.63
N THR A 164 -3.82 24.39 6.86
CA THR A 164 -4.20 25.72 7.39
C THR A 164 -5.43 25.69 8.31
N PHE A 165 -6.30 24.69 8.17
CA PHE A 165 -7.53 24.60 8.96
C PHE A 165 -7.41 23.64 10.17
N VAL A 166 -6.50 22.67 10.13
CA VAL A 166 -6.30 21.71 11.21
C VAL A 166 -5.42 22.31 12.30
N THR A 167 -6.00 22.54 13.47
CA THR A 167 -5.28 22.97 14.67
C THR A 167 -4.66 21.75 15.38
N GLU A 168 -3.59 21.95 16.15
CA GLU A 168 -2.81 20.87 16.79
C GLU A 168 -3.65 19.92 17.66
N HIS A 169 -4.76 20.40 18.23
CA HIS A 169 -5.70 19.60 19.03
C HIS A 169 -6.50 18.56 18.21
N GLU A 170 -6.68 18.79 16.91
CA GLU A 170 -7.46 17.94 15.99
C GLU A 170 -6.59 16.86 15.31
N LEU A 171 -5.27 16.87 15.53
CA LEU A 171 -4.34 15.96 14.88
C LEU A 171 -4.64 14.49 15.25
N GLY A 172 -5.07 14.25 16.49
CA GLY A 172 -5.42 12.93 16.98
C GLY A 172 -6.57 12.29 16.18
N PRO A 173 -7.77 12.92 16.17
CA PRO A 173 -8.88 12.47 15.34
C PRO A 173 -8.51 12.31 13.86
N LEU A 174 -7.78 13.26 13.27
CA LEU A 174 -7.36 13.21 11.86
C LEU A 174 -6.53 11.95 11.54
N LEU A 175 -5.48 11.71 12.33
CA LEU A 175 -4.65 10.51 12.18
C LEU A 175 -5.45 9.22 12.42
N GLY A 176 -6.45 9.26 13.29
CA GLY A 176 -7.37 8.15 13.52
C GLY A 176 -8.24 7.83 12.30
N VAL A 177 -8.79 8.85 11.63
CA VAL A 177 -9.59 8.68 10.41
C VAL A 177 -8.72 8.20 9.25
N VAL A 178 -7.56 8.81 9.04
CA VAL A 178 -6.59 8.39 8.01
C VAL A 178 -6.19 6.93 8.24
N GLY A 179 -5.86 6.56 9.49
CA GLY A 179 -5.51 5.19 9.83
C GLY A 179 -6.63 4.19 9.64
N ALA A 180 -7.87 4.58 9.94
CA ALA A 180 -9.04 3.73 9.70
C ALA A 180 -9.26 3.49 8.20
N LEU A 181 -9.20 4.54 7.38
CA LEU A 181 -9.42 4.46 5.93
C LEU A 181 -8.32 3.64 5.24
N PHE A 182 -7.05 3.99 5.50
CA PHE A 182 -5.92 3.29 4.89
C PHE A 182 -5.77 1.87 5.44
N GLY A 183 -6.04 1.65 6.74
CA GLY A 183 -6.04 0.32 7.32
C GLY A 183 -7.11 -0.58 6.73
N SER A 184 -8.33 -0.09 6.63
CA SER A 184 -9.44 -0.82 6.00
C SER A 184 -9.12 -1.20 4.56
N ALA A 185 -8.62 -0.25 3.76
CA ALA A 185 -8.30 -0.49 2.37
C ALA A 185 -7.08 -1.42 2.18
N VAL A 186 -5.95 -1.12 2.82
CA VAL A 186 -4.67 -1.76 2.52
C VAL A 186 -4.48 -3.06 3.29
N VAL A 187 -4.90 -3.12 4.54
CA VAL A 187 -4.68 -4.31 5.39
C VAL A 187 -5.77 -5.35 5.18
N TYR A 188 -7.02 -4.92 4.95
CA TYR A 188 -8.14 -5.86 4.85
C TYR A 188 -8.65 -6.05 3.41
N ILE A 189 -8.96 -4.98 2.68
CA ILE A 189 -9.61 -5.10 1.37
C ILE A 189 -8.65 -5.66 0.30
N ILE A 190 -7.43 -5.12 0.18
CA ILE A 190 -6.48 -5.54 -0.87
C ILE A 190 -6.08 -7.02 -0.73
N PRO A 191 -5.67 -7.53 0.44
CA PRO A 191 -5.31 -8.94 0.58
C PRO A 191 -6.51 -9.86 0.36
N ALA A 192 -7.70 -9.50 0.83
CA ALA A 192 -8.92 -10.27 0.59
C ALA A 192 -9.25 -10.36 -0.91
N MET A 193 -9.19 -9.24 -1.63
CA MET A 193 -9.40 -9.22 -3.09
C MET A 193 -8.35 -10.06 -3.84
N TRP A 194 -7.09 -10.00 -3.42
CA TRP A 194 -6.03 -10.78 -4.03
C TRP A 194 -6.24 -12.27 -3.79
N ASN A 195 -6.56 -12.64 -2.54
CA ASN A 195 -6.79 -14.03 -2.16
C ASN A 195 -7.98 -14.63 -2.91
N LEU A 196 -9.07 -13.86 -3.09
CA LEU A 196 -10.24 -14.29 -3.89
C LEU A 196 -9.88 -14.54 -5.36
N ARG A 197 -9.09 -13.65 -5.99
CA ARG A 197 -8.65 -13.83 -7.38
C ARG A 197 -7.71 -15.01 -7.57
N VAL A 198 -6.83 -15.26 -6.61
CA VAL A 198 -5.94 -16.43 -6.63
C VAL A 198 -6.75 -17.71 -6.41
N ALA A 199 -7.74 -17.69 -5.51
CA ALA A 199 -8.63 -18.82 -5.28
C ALA A 199 -9.46 -19.18 -6.53
N GLU A 200 -9.94 -18.18 -7.29
CA GLU A 200 -10.63 -18.40 -8.57
C GLU A 200 -9.75 -19.05 -9.64
N GLN A 201 -8.42 -18.82 -9.60
CA GLN A 201 -7.47 -19.38 -10.55
C GLN A 201 -7.04 -20.81 -10.20
N MET A 202 -7.30 -21.28 -8.97
CA MET A 202 -6.99 -22.65 -8.57
C MET A 202 -8.09 -23.62 -9.05
N PRO A 203 -7.76 -24.63 -9.89
CA PRO A 203 -8.75 -25.57 -10.43
C PRO A 203 -9.43 -26.42 -9.35
N PHE A 204 -8.85 -26.49 -8.14
CA PHE A 204 -9.39 -27.18 -6.97
C PHE A 204 -10.70 -26.58 -6.45
N PHE A 205 -10.91 -25.26 -6.57
CA PHE A 205 -12.09 -24.57 -6.02
C PHE A 205 -13.26 -24.44 -7.02
N LYS A 206 -13.11 -24.96 -8.24
CA LYS A 206 -14.16 -24.90 -9.27
C LYS A 206 -15.34 -25.86 -9.03
N GLY A 207 -15.25 -26.74 -8.04
CA GLY A 207 -16.21 -27.83 -7.81
C GLY A 207 -17.19 -27.66 -6.64
N GLU A 208 -16.82 -26.98 -5.55
CA GLU A 208 -17.68 -26.86 -4.37
C GLU A 208 -17.89 -25.42 -3.95
N ARG A 209 -18.90 -24.84 -4.59
CA ARG A 209 -19.81 -23.77 -4.15
C ARG A 209 -19.44 -23.07 -2.84
N THR A 210 -19.11 -21.78 -2.95
CA THR A 210 -19.87 -20.61 -2.43
C THR A 210 -20.63 -20.63 -1.09
N ALA A 211 -20.70 -21.74 -0.36
CA ALA A 211 -21.39 -21.87 0.92
C ALA A 211 -20.45 -21.63 2.11
N ASN A 212 -19.17 -21.97 2.01
CA ASN A 212 -18.25 -21.91 3.16
C ASN A 212 -17.63 -20.52 3.39
N VAL A 213 -17.63 -19.64 2.37
CA VAL A 213 -17.10 -18.27 2.52
C VAL A 213 -18.08 -17.37 3.30
N LEU A 214 -19.37 -17.72 3.34
CA LEU A 214 -20.36 -16.99 4.14
C LEU A 214 -20.47 -17.50 5.59
N LEU A 215 -20.01 -18.74 5.87
CA LEU A 215 -20.06 -19.36 7.20
C LEU A 215 -18.75 -19.26 7.99
N GLY A 216 -17.65 -18.82 7.37
CA GLY A 216 -16.33 -18.68 8.01
C GLY A 216 -16.11 -17.42 8.85
N LEU A 217 -17.14 -16.64 9.16
CA LEU A 217 -17.05 -15.43 10.00
C LEU A 217 -17.06 -15.72 11.51
N GLY A 218 -17.05 -16.99 11.96
CA GLY A 218 -17.28 -17.32 13.36
C GLY A 218 -16.51 -18.48 13.99
N GLY A 219 -15.51 -19.08 13.32
CA GLY A 219 -14.86 -20.27 13.86
C GLY A 219 -13.38 -20.36 13.52
N GLU A 220 -12.57 -20.61 14.55
CA GLU A 220 -11.11 -20.75 14.55
C GLU A 220 -10.55 -21.46 13.31
N MET A 221 -9.67 -20.75 12.62
CA MET A 221 -8.99 -21.21 11.40
C MET A 221 -7.80 -22.11 11.77
N GLN A 222 -8.10 -23.36 12.12
CA GLN A 222 -7.11 -24.42 12.27
C GLN A 222 -7.15 -25.33 11.04
N TRP A 223 -6.89 -24.77 9.84
CA TRP A 223 -6.76 -25.56 8.61
C TRP A 223 -5.32 -26.00 8.42
N GLY A 224 -5.12 -27.32 8.36
CA GLY A 224 -3.82 -28.01 8.41
C GLY A 224 -2.80 -27.48 7.39
N ALA A 225 -1.72 -26.91 7.92
CA ALA A 225 -0.57 -26.43 7.16
C ALA A 225 0.30 -27.56 6.53
N ASP A 226 -0.08 -28.83 6.74
CA ASP A 226 0.70 -29.98 6.29
C ASP A 226 0.17 -30.61 5.00
N GLU A 227 -1.14 -30.58 4.74
CA GLU A 227 -1.70 -31.14 3.49
C GLU A 227 -1.48 -30.23 2.27
N GLY A 228 -1.49 -28.91 2.46
CA GLY A 228 -1.27 -27.93 1.39
C GLY A 228 0.17 -27.88 0.86
N LYS A 229 1.16 -28.26 1.68
CA LYS A 229 2.57 -28.28 1.28
C LYS A 229 2.88 -29.46 0.36
N GLY A 230 2.26 -30.63 0.61
CA GLY A 230 2.44 -31.82 -0.23
C GLY A 230 1.87 -31.63 -1.64
N ALA A 231 0.69 -31.02 -1.75
CA ALA A 231 0.05 -30.78 -3.04
C ALA A 231 0.80 -29.71 -3.88
N LEU A 232 1.30 -28.65 -3.23
CA LEU A 232 2.07 -27.60 -3.91
C LEU A 232 3.45 -28.11 -4.37
N HIS A 233 4.08 -29.00 -3.60
CA HIS A 233 5.34 -29.63 -3.97
C HIS A 233 5.18 -30.54 -5.20
N ASN A 234 4.11 -31.33 -5.26
CA ASN A 234 3.83 -32.20 -6.40
C ASN A 234 3.47 -31.42 -7.68
N TYR A 235 2.70 -30.33 -7.56
CA TYR A 235 2.34 -29.51 -8.71
C TYR A 235 3.55 -28.79 -9.34
N ILE A 236 4.51 -28.36 -8.52
CA ILE A 236 5.76 -27.76 -8.99
C ILE A 236 6.63 -28.81 -9.68
N HIS A 237 6.73 -30.04 -9.16
CA HIS A 237 7.49 -31.11 -9.80
C HIS A 237 6.90 -31.54 -11.16
N GLU A 238 5.57 -31.58 -11.26
CA GLU A 238 4.88 -32.04 -12.48
C GLU A 238 4.92 -31.00 -13.61
N HIS A 239 5.02 -29.70 -13.29
CA HIS A 239 4.95 -28.61 -14.29
C HIS A 239 6.29 -27.86 -14.50
N ALA A 240 7.30 -28.08 -13.66
CA ALA A 240 8.62 -27.45 -13.83
C ALA A 240 9.62 -28.28 -14.63
N GLY A 241 9.29 -29.51 -15.03
CA GLY A 241 10.13 -30.31 -15.94
C GLY A 241 11.58 -30.49 -15.46
N VAL A 242 11.75 -30.82 -14.18
CA VAL A 242 13.01 -31.35 -13.61
C VAL A 242 12.75 -32.72 -13.04
#